data_AF-A0A252E8E0-F1
#
_entry.id   AF-A0A252E8E0-F1
#
_cell.length_a   1.000
_cell.length_b   1.000
_cell.length_c   1.000
_cell.angle_alpha   90.00
_cell.angle_beta   90.00
_cell.angle_gamma   90.00
#
_symmetry.space_group_name_H-M   'P 1'
#
loop_
_entity.id
_entity.type
_entity.pdbx_description
1 polymer ?
#
loop_
_entity_poly.entity_id
_entity_poly.type
_entity_poly.pdbx_seq_one_letter_code
_entity_poly.pdbx_strand_id
1 'polypeptide(L)'
;MEIPNNLQDEHWKVAHKIAQSLVLNKTDVNELEKAIAYLRANSEQPKAGAKFFNYLSILVKNGEYISHSNKTVEYYESIAEACQQLQPYKHDALLMIQILGWAKRLMRYYRKVGVPDVQGDRLTDVKSVQALARPKNIERPQPHRK
;
A
#
# COMPACT_ATOMS: atom_id res chain seq x y z
N MET A 1 -2.98 -23.67 5.95
CA MET A 1 -3.38 -22.78 4.84
C MET A 1 -2.14 -22.04 4.40
N GLU A 2 -1.58 -22.41 3.25
CA GLU A 2 -0.31 -21.85 2.79
C GLU A 2 -0.56 -20.47 2.17
N ILE A 3 -0.08 -19.44 2.85
CA ILE A 3 0.01 -18.10 2.29
C ILE A 3 1.12 -18.17 1.24
N PRO A 4 0.86 -17.90 -0.06
CA PRO A 4 1.91 -17.95 -1.08
C PRO A 4 3.04 -17.01 -0.65
N ASN A 5 4.22 -17.60 -0.42
CA ASN A 5 5.33 -16.94 0.30
C ASN A 5 6.04 -15.86 -0.52
N ASN A 6 5.65 -15.63 -1.77
CA ASN A 6 6.27 -14.59 -2.58
C ASN A 6 5.32 -13.99 -3.61
N LEU A 7 5.22 -12.66 -3.60
CA LEU A 7 4.58 -11.92 -4.68
C LEU A 7 5.45 -12.00 -5.94
N GLN A 8 4.83 -12.26 -7.09
CA GLN A 8 5.46 -12.16 -8.40
C GLN A 8 5.58 -10.71 -8.84
N ASP A 9 6.43 -10.44 -9.83
CA ASP A 9 6.68 -9.08 -10.35
C ASP A 9 5.38 -8.36 -10.78
N GLU A 10 4.42 -9.08 -11.34
CA GLU A 10 3.10 -8.53 -11.69
C GLU A 10 2.32 -8.05 -10.46
N HIS A 11 2.35 -8.80 -9.36
CA HIS A 11 1.70 -8.42 -8.11
C HIS A 11 2.34 -7.18 -7.49
N TRP A 12 3.67 -7.06 -7.59
CA TRP A 12 4.42 -5.87 -7.18
C TRP A 12 4.05 -4.65 -8.02
N LYS A 13 3.95 -4.81 -9.34
CA LYS A 13 3.49 -3.74 -10.25
C LYS A 13 2.09 -3.27 -9.90
N VAL A 14 1.18 -4.19 -9.55
CA VAL A 14 -0.18 -3.87 -9.12
C VAL A 14 -0.16 -3.10 -7.79
N ALA A 15 0.58 -3.58 -6.79
CA ALA A 15 0.73 -2.88 -5.51
C ALA A 15 1.30 -1.47 -5.69
N HIS A 16 2.28 -1.31 -6.59
CA HIS A 16 2.87 -0.03 -6.95
C HIS A 16 1.85 0.92 -7.56
N LYS A 17 1.12 0.50 -8.61
CA LYS A 17 0.09 1.31 -9.27
C LYS A 17 -1.00 1.77 -8.30
N ILE A 18 -1.48 0.86 -7.44
CA ILE A 18 -2.47 1.21 -6.40
C ILE A 18 -1.89 2.28 -5.47
N ALA A 19 -0.68 2.09 -4.96
CA ALA A 19 -0.06 3.04 -4.04
C ALA A 19 0.17 4.42 -4.67
N GLN A 20 0.63 4.48 -5.93
CA GLN A 20 0.84 5.73 -6.64
C GLN A 20 -0.48 6.49 -6.82
N SER A 21 -1.51 5.82 -7.36
CA SER A 21 -2.84 6.40 -7.55
C SER A 21 -3.39 6.99 -6.25
N LEU A 22 -3.34 6.22 -5.16
CA LEU A 22 -3.88 6.68 -3.86
C LEU A 22 -3.06 7.80 -3.21
N VAL A 23 -1.74 7.85 -3.42
CA VAL A 23 -0.91 8.96 -2.90
C VAL A 23 -1.13 10.23 -3.72
N LEU A 24 -1.19 10.13 -5.05
CA LEU A 24 -1.45 11.26 -5.94
C LEU A 24 -2.84 11.88 -5.67
N ASN A 25 -3.84 11.04 -5.39
CA ASN A 25 -5.18 11.48 -5.00
C ASN A 25 -5.27 11.93 -3.52
N LYS A 26 -4.16 11.97 -2.78
CA LYS A 26 -4.10 12.36 -1.36
C LYS A 26 -5.00 11.51 -0.45
N THR A 27 -5.33 10.29 -0.86
CA THR A 27 -6.23 9.37 -0.16
C THR A 27 -5.67 8.92 1.17
N ASP A 28 -6.43 8.99 2.25
CA ASP A 28 -5.99 8.55 3.58
C ASP A 28 -5.66 7.04 3.60
N VAL A 29 -4.46 6.72 4.09
CA VAL A 29 -3.97 5.34 4.28
C VAL A 29 -4.86 4.57 5.27
N ASN A 30 -5.48 5.28 6.23
CA ASN A 30 -6.37 4.65 7.21
C ASN A 30 -7.66 4.13 6.55
N GLU A 31 -8.18 4.79 5.52
CA GLU A 31 -9.35 4.29 4.79
C GLU A 31 -9.01 3.05 3.96
N LEU A 32 -7.81 3.01 3.34
CA LEU A 32 -7.33 1.78 2.71
C LEU A 32 -7.17 0.63 3.72
N GLU A 33 -6.67 0.93 4.92
CA GLU A 33 -6.51 -0.07 5.99
C GLU A 33 -7.85 -0.67 6.43
N LYS A 34 -8.92 0.12 6.50
CA LYS A 34 -10.28 -0.39 6.76
C LYS A 34 -10.77 -1.33 5.65
N ALA A 35 -10.53 -0.98 4.38
CA ALA A 35 -10.86 -1.84 3.24
C ALA A 35 -10.09 -3.18 3.30
N ILE A 36 -8.80 -3.14 3.64
CA ILE A 36 -7.99 -4.36 3.86
C ILE A 36 -8.53 -5.19 5.02
N ALA A 37 -8.91 -4.54 6.12
CA ALA A 37 -9.48 -5.23 7.29
C ALA A 37 -10.80 -5.94 6.94
N TYR A 38 -11.66 -5.32 6.14
CA TYR A 38 -12.87 -5.97 5.62
C TYR A 38 -12.53 -7.24 4.83
N LEU A 39 -11.62 -7.17 3.86
CA LEU A 39 -11.26 -8.34 3.05
C LEU A 39 -10.65 -9.46 3.90
N ARG A 40 -9.78 -9.11 4.87
CA ARG A 40 -9.21 -10.09 5.82
C ARG A 40 -10.28 -10.76 6.67
N ALA A 41 -11.22 -10.01 7.21
CA ALA A 41 -12.29 -10.57 8.05
C ALA A 41 -13.23 -11.50 7.26
N ASN A 42 -13.26 -11.40 5.93
CA ASN A 42 -14.15 -12.16 5.07
C ASN A 42 -13.39 -13.12 4.13
N SER A 43 -12.07 -13.33 4.30
CA SER A 43 -11.23 -14.06 3.34
C SER A 43 -11.67 -15.51 3.11
N GLU A 44 -12.18 -16.15 4.16
CA GLU A 44 -12.65 -17.54 4.15
C GLU A 44 -14.04 -17.72 3.52
N GLN A 45 -14.74 -16.61 3.23
CA GLN A 45 -16.07 -16.71 2.66
C GLN A 45 -16.01 -17.06 1.16
N PRO A 46 -17.00 -17.80 0.65
CA PRO A 46 -17.15 -18.00 -0.78
C PRO A 46 -17.20 -16.65 -1.51
N LYS A 47 -16.38 -16.53 -2.56
CA LYS A 47 -16.29 -15.34 -3.42
C LYS A 47 -15.86 -14.07 -2.64
N ALA A 48 -15.01 -14.21 -1.62
CA ALA A 48 -14.51 -13.10 -0.80
C ALA A 48 -13.98 -11.90 -1.62
N GLY A 49 -13.16 -12.14 -2.64
CA GLY A 49 -12.65 -11.07 -3.51
C GLY A 49 -13.77 -10.33 -4.28
N ALA A 50 -14.77 -11.04 -4.81
CA ALA A 50 -15.93 -10.41 -5.44
C ALA A 50 -16.77 -9.60 -4.43
N LYS A 51 -16.96 -10.11 -3.22
CA LYS A 51 -17.65 -9.40 -2.13
C LYS A 51 -16.91 -8.14 -1.72
N PHE A 52 -15.59 -8.14 -1.77
CA PHE A 52 -14.78 -6.93 -1.53
C PHE A 52 -15.07 -5.82 -2.55
N PHE A 53 -15.17 -6.14 -3.84
CA PHE A 53 -15.56 -5.13 -4.84
C PHE A 53 -16.98 -4.60 -4.62
N ASN A 54 -17.92 -5.48 -4.24
CA ASN A 54 -19.27 -5.05 -3.87
C ASN A 54 -19.27 -4.12 -2.65
N TYR A 55 -18.47 -4.45 -1.64
CA TYR A 55 -18.28 -3.62 -0.46
C TYR A 55 -17.74 -2.23 -0.82
N LEU A 56 -16.71 -2.14 -1.67
CA LEU A 56 -16.20 -0.85 -2.15
C LEU A 56 -17.28 -0.06 -2.91
N SER A 57 -18.09 -0.72 -3.75
CA SER A 57 -19.22 -0.06 -4.43
C SER A 57 -20.26 0.47 -3.44
N ILE A 58 -20.54 -0.26 -2.36
CA ILE A 58 -21.46 0.19 -1.29
C ILE A 58 -20.88 1.39 -0.56
N LEU A 59 -19.57 1.40 -0.25
CA LEU A 59 -18.91 2.55 0.39
C LEU A 59 -19.01 3.81 -0.48
N VAL A 60 -18.83 3.69 -1.79
CA VAL A 60 -18.98 4.82 -2.72
C VAL A 60 -20.43 5.30 -2.75
N LYS A 61 -21.39 4.39 -2.94
CA LYS A 61 -22.83 4.74 -3.06
C LYS A 61 -23.41 5.35 -1.80
N ASN A 62 -23.01 4.83 -0.63
CA ASN A 62 -23.58 5.24 0.66
C ASN A 62 -22.62 6.16 1.44
N GLY A 63 -21.52 6.58 0.82
CA GLY A 63 -20.46 7.34 1.47
C GLY A 63 -20.98 8.62 2.10
N GLU A 64 -21.90 9.32 1.44
CA GLU A 64 -22.53 10.55 1.96
C GLU A 64 -23.32 10.33 3.26
N TYR A 65 -23.92 9.15 3.44
CA TYR A 65 -24.74 8.82 4.61
C TYR A 65 -23.91 8.23 5.76
N ILE A 66 -22.79 7.57 5.44
CA ILE A 66 -21.95 6.87 6.42
C ILE A 66 -20.78 7.77 6.86
N SER A 67 -20.41 8.74 6.03
CA SER A 67 -19.36 9.69 6.33
C SER A 67 -19.87 10.92 7.06
N HIS A 68 -19.04 11.42 7.97
CA HIS A 68 -19.25 12.71 8.61
C HIS A 68 -18.60 13.87 7.83
N SER A 69 -18.00 13.60 6.66
CA SER A 69 -17.36 14.59 5.78
C SER A 69 -17.35 14.20 4.29
N ASN A 70 -17.49 15.17 3.38
CA ASN A 70 -17.39 14.93 1.93
C ASN A 70 -16.03 14.34 1.51
N LYS A 71 -14.97 14.68 2.25
CA LYS A 71 -13.60 14.22 1.97
C LYS A 71 -13.44 12.70 2.06
N THR A 72 -14.22 12.05 2.92
CA THR A 72 -14.17 10.59 3.06
C THR A 72 -14.82 9.88 1.86
N VAL A 73 -15.80 10.51 1.20
CA VAL A 73 -16.43 9.96 -0.01
C VAL A 73 -15.43 9.91 -1.16
N GLU A 74 -14.68 11.01 -1.37
CA GLU A 74 -13.60 11.08 -2.37
C GLU A 74 -12.52 10.01 -2.14
N TYR A 75 -12.23 9.68 -0.88
CA TYR A 75 -11.31 8.60 -0.54
C TYR A 75 -11.87 7.23 -0.94
N TYR A 76 -13.16 6.97 -0.74
CA TYR A 76 -13.81 5.72 -1.15
C TYR A 76 -13.83 5.55 -2.66
N GLU A 77 -14.10 6.63 -3.40
CA GLU A 77 -14.03 6.63 -4.86
C GLU A 77 -12.62 6.29 -5.35
N SER A 78 -11.61 6.99 -4.81
CA SER A 78 -10.21 6.73 -5.15
C SER A 78 -9.78 5.30 -4.82
N ILE A 79 -10.22 4.75 -3.68
CA ILE A 79 -9.94 3.35 -3.30
C ILE A 79 -10.62 2.38 -4.26
N ALA A 80 -11.89 2.61 -4.59
CA ALA A 80 -12.66 1.75 -5.50
C ALA A 80 -12.06 1.73 -6.91
N GLU A 81 -11.61 2.88 -7.42
CA GLU A 81 -10.95 3.01 -8.71
C GLU A 81 -9.58 2.32 -8.71
N ALA A 82 -8.71 2.64 -7.75
CA ALA A 82 -7.38 2.04 -7.66
C ALA A 82 -7.44 0.52 -7.52
N CYS A 83 -8.40 0.01 -6.72
CA CYS A 83 -8.56 -1.42 -6.51
C CYS A 83 -9.05 -2.17 -7.76
N GLN A 84 -9.49 -1.52 -8.84
CA GLN A 84 -9.80 -2.23 -10.10
C GLN A 84 -8.58 -2.99 -10.66
N GLN A 85 -7.36 -2.57 -10.33
CA GLN A 85 -6.14 -3.32 -10.65
C GLN A 85 -6.13 -4.75 -10.06
N LEU A 86 -6.98 -5.03 -9.07
CA LEU A 86 -7.11 -6.35 -8.45
C LEU A 86 -8.11 -7.28 -9.14
N GLN A 87 -8.87 -6.81 -10.14
CA GLN A 87 -9.90 -7.64 -10.80
C GLN A 87 -9.41 -9.01 -11.29
N PRO A 88 -8.20 -9.14 -11.88
CA PRO A 88 -7.65 -10.44 -12.27
C PRO A 88 -7.54 -11.43 -11.11
N TYR A 89 -7.39 -10.94 -9.88
CA TYR A 89 -7.15 -11.72 -8.67
C TYR A 89 -8.41 -11.91 -7.80
N LYS A 90 -9.61 -11.56 -8.32
CA LYS A 90 -10.88 -11.62 -7.55
C LYS A 90 -11.24 -12.99 -6.98
N HIS A 91 -10.63 -14.05 -7.48
CA HIS A 91 -10.81 -15.43 -7.02
C HIS A 91 -9.77 -15.88 -5.98
N ASP A 92 -8.77 -15.03 -5.68
CA ASP A 92 -7.72 -15.27 -4.70
C ASP A 92 -7.66 -14.11 -3.69
N ALA A 93 -8.50 -14.20 -2.66
CA ALA A 93 -8.60 -13.19 -1.62
C ALA A 93 -7.30 -13.03 -0.81
N LEU A 94 -6.54 -14.12 -0.60
CA LEU A 94 -5.29 -14.08 0.14
C LEU A 94 -4.24 -13.29 -0.63
N LEU A 95 -4.13 -13.52 -1.94
CA LEU A 95 -3.24 -12.75 -2.81
C LEU A 95 -3.64 -11.26 -2.84
N MET A 96 -4.93 -10.94 -2.97
CA MET A 96 -5.41 -9.55 -2.90
C MET A 96 -5.00 -8.88 -1.58
N ILE A 97 -5.10 -9.57 -0.44
CA ILE A 97 -4.68 -9.05 0.88
C ILE A 97 -3.17 -8.75 0.89
N GLN A 98 -2.35 -9.62 0.30
CA GLN A 98 -0.91 -9.40 0.22
C GLN A 98 -0.57 -8.18 -0.63
N ILE A 99 -1.16 -8.08 -1.83
CA ILE A 99 -0.96 -6.94 -2.75
C ILE A 99 -1.35 -5.63 -2.06
N LEU A 100 -2.52 -5.57 -1.46
CA LEU A 100 -2.99 -4.38 -0.73
C LEU A 100 -2.14 -4.07 0.50
N GLY A 101 -1.66 -5.11 1.21
CA GLY A 101 -0.75 -4.96 2.34
C GLY A 101 0.58 -4.32 1.93
N TRP A 102 1.09 -4.61 0.74
CA TRP A 102 2.24 -3.94 0.17
C TRP A 102 1.91 -2.54 -0.35
N ALA A 103 0.77 -2.35 -1.02
CA ALA A 103 0.31 -1.04 -1.46
C ALA A 103 0.23 -0.05 -0.28
N LYS A 104 -0.35 -0.46 0.86
CA LYS A 104 -0.38 0.34 2.11
C LYS A 104 1.02 0.76 2.57
N ARG A 105 2.00 -0.15 2.54
CA ARG A 105 3.39 0.15 2.94
C ARG A 105 4.03 1.13 1.96
N LEU A 106 3.81 0.94 0.65
CA LEU A 106 4.30 1.82 -0.40
C LEU A 106 3.68 3.21 -0.31
N MET A 107 2.38 3.34 0.00
CA MET A 107 1.76 4.66 0.22
C MET A 107 2.46 5.44 1.34
N ARG A 108 2.78 4.78 2.46
CA ARG A 108 3.50 5.40 3.58
C ARG A 108 4.92 5.80 3.18
N TYR A 109 5.57 5.02 2.33
CA TYR A 109 6.89 5.32 1.80
C TYR A 109 6.84 6.51 0.83
N TYR A 110 5.97 6.50 -0.19
CA TYR A 110 5.86 7.57 -1.18
C TYR A 110 5.42 8.91 -0.62
N ARG A 111 4.60 8.92 0.45
CA ARG A 111 4.29 10.17 1.17
C ARG A 111 5.51 10.82 1.82
N LYS A 112 6.57 10.05 2.10
CA LYS A 112 7.82 10.56 2.69
C LYS A 112 8.86 10.93 1.64
N VAL A 113 8.99 10.11 0.59
CA VAL A 113 10.10 10.25 -0.38
C VAL A 113 9.66 10.81 -1.73
N GLY A 114 8.35 11.06 -1.93
CA GLY A 114 7.78 11.35 -3.23
C GLY A 114 7.28 10.11 -3.96
N VAL A 115 6.37 10.31 -4.91
CA VAL A 115 5.88 9.25 -5.80
C VAL A 115 6.87 9.11 -6.95
N PRO A 116 7.46 7.91 -7.21
CA PRO A 116 8.29 7.68 -8.37
C PRO A 116 7.48 7.92 -9.65
N ASP A 117 8.06 8.60 -10.63
CA ASP A 117 7.36 8.91 -11.88
C ASP A 117 7.06 7.61 -12.66
N VAL A 118 5.83 7.50 -13.18
CA VAL A 118 5.34 6.27 -13.86
C VAL A 118 5.85 6.20 -15.30
N GLN A 119 6.35 7.30 -15.83
CA GLN A 119 7.02 7.35 -17.12
C GLN A 119 8.50 7.14 -16.87
N GLY A 120 9.07 6.11 -17.49
CA GLY A 120 10.50 5.88 -17.46
C GLY A 120 11.24 7.01 -18.15
N ASP A 121 11.47 8.10 -17.43
CA ASP A 121 12.62 8.97 -17.60
C ASP A 121 12.90 9.76 -16.31
N ARG A 122 14.14 10.21 -16.21
CA ARG A 122 14.90 10.58 -15.00
C ARG A 122 14.35 11.71 -14.10
N LEU A 123 14.63 11.51 -12.80
CA LEU A 123 15.05 12.47 -11.76
C LEU A 123 14.07 13.55 -11.27
N THR A 124 13.62 13.39 -10.01
CA THR A 124 13.52 14.53 -9.08
C THR A 124 14.47 14.29 -7.89
N ASP A 125 15.63 14.92 -7.98
CA ASP A 125 16.51 15.39 -6.90
C ASP A 125 16.41 14.66 -5.54
N VAL A 126 17.04 13.48 -5.43
CA VAL A 126 17.36 12.88 -4.13
C VAL A 126 18.63 13.54 -3.60
N LYS A 127 18.49 14.76 -3.08
CA LYS A 127 19.47 15.23 -2.09
C LYS A 127 19.28 14.40 -0.82
N SER A 128 20.41 13.87 -0.34
CA SER A 128 20.66 13.29 0.98
C SER A 128 20.06 11.91 1.30
N VAL A 129 20.69 10.86 0.77
CA VAL A 129 20.97 9.64 1.56
C VAL A 129 22.49 9.44 1.63
N GLN A 130 23.18 10.38 2.28
CA GLN A 130 24.54 10.20 2.79
C GLN A 130 24.56 10.06 4.32
N ALA A 131 23.45 9.60 4.92
CA ALA A 131 23.34 9.40 6.36
C ALA A 131 23.33 7.91 6.75
N LEU A 132 24.21 7.09 6.15
CA LEU A 132 24.53 5.74 6.65
C LEU A 132 26.03 5.41 6.47
N ALA A 133 26.89 6.43 6.51
CA ALA A 133 28.31 6.18 6.75
C ALA A 133 28.49 5.80 8.22
N ARG A 134 28.67 4.49 8.46
CA ARG A 134 29.15 3.92 9.73
C ARG A 134 30.43 4.67 10.14
N PRO A 135 30.52 5.29 11.33
CA PRO A 135 31.75 5.95 11.74
C PRO A 135 32.88 4.92 11.85
N LYS A 136 33.91 5.06 11.03
CA LYS A 136 35.23 4.49 11.30
C LYS A 136 35.86 5.35 12.39
N ASN A 137 35.89 4.86 13.62
CA ASN A 137 37.06 4.84 14.52
C ASN A 137 36.60 4.68 15.99
N ILE A 138 36.87 3.51 16.59
CA ILE A 138 37.05 3.38 18.03
C ILE A 138 38.35 2.62 18.18
N GLU A 139 39.45 3.35 18.34
CA GLU A 139 40.71 2.79 18.82
C GLU A 139 40.44 2.10 20.16
N ARG A 140 40.77 0.80 20.25
CA ARG A 140 40.87 0.13 21.55
C ARG A 140 42.10 0.67 22.28
N PRO A 141 41.99 1.11 23.53
CA PRO A 141 43.18 1.35 24.34
C PRO A 141 43.91 0.02 24.58
N GLN A 142 45.24 0.04 24.35
CA GLN A 142 46.16 -1.05 24.64
C GLN A 142 46.19 -1.34 26.16
N PRO A 143 46.25 -2.61 26.60
CA PRO A 143 46.39 -2.92 28.02
C PRO A 143 47.79 -2.54 28.51
N HIS A 144 47.85 -1.65 29.51
CA HIS A 144 49.08 -1.40 30.26
C HIS A 144 49.50 -2.66 31.02
N ARG A 145 50.70 -3.16 30.71
CA ARG A 145 51.42 -4.14 31.54
C ARG A 145 51.78 -3.50 32.88
N LYS A 146 51.46 -4.18 33.97
CA LYS A 146 52.22 -4.16 35.22
C LYS A 146 52.55 -5.61 35.57
#